data_AF-A0A8T3PJV1-F1
#
_entry.id   AF-A0A8T3PJV1-F1
#
_cell.length_a   1.000
_cell.length_b   1.000
_cell.length_c   1.000
_cell.angle_alpha   90.00
_cell.angle_beta   90.00
_cell.angle_gamma   90.00
#
_symmetry.space_group_name_H-M   'P 1'
#
loop_
_entity.id
_entity.type
_entity.pdbx_description
1 polymer ?
#
loop_
_entity_poly.entity_id
_entity_poly.type
_entity_poly.pdbx_seq_one_letter_code
_entity_poly.pdbx_strand_id
1 'polypeptide(L)'
;MYRDADMRRFDEPTVVGIDYPALTVRQAFWDRERGVLSVGICRGSGATVVGLPTTFRVTQLASTDCEVTLDGEAFPDWSAGDAGEITIRTTVDDHHFLIRCR
;
A
#
# COMPACT_ATOMS: atom_id res chain seq x y z
N MET A 1 6.68 8.07 -28.27
CA MET A 1 5.34 8.65 -28.03
C MET A 1 5.19 8.80 -26.52
N TYR A 2 5.50 9.98 -25.99
CA TYR A 2 5.37 10.28 -24.56
C TYR A 2 3.88 10.57 -24.34
N ARG A 3 3.14 9.64 -23.70
CA ARG A 3 1.74 9.90 -23.35
C ARG A 3 1.72 11.10 -22.42
N ASP A 4 0.84 12.07 -22.70
CA ASP A 4 0.55 13.19 -21.82
C ASP A 4 0.60 12.74 -20.36
N ALA A 5 1.40 13.42 -19.55
CA ALA A 5 1.38 13.19 -18.11
C ALA A 5 -0.04 13.51 -17.64
N ASP A 6 -0.83 12.48 -17.31
CA ASP A 6 -2.12 12.66 -16.66
C ASP A 6 -1.81 13.32 -15.31
N MET A 7 -1.95 14.65 -15.25
CA MET A 7 -1.59 15.48 -14.10
C MET A 7 -2.30 15.01 -12.81
N ARG A 8 -3.38 14.25 -12.95
CA ARG A 8 -4.12 13.65 -11.84
C ARG A 8 -3.36 12.54 -11.10
N ARG A 9 -2.30 11.96 -11.69
CA ARG A 9 -1.47 10.95 -11.01
C ARG A 9 -0.73 11.52 -9.79
N PHE A 10 -0.50 12.83 -9.76
CA PHE A 10 0.16 13.47 -8.63
C PHE A 10 -0.72 13.51 -7.38
N ASP A 11 -2.03 13.33 -7.51
CA ASP A 11 -2.97 13.33 -6.39
C ASP A 11 -3.45 11.92 -6.03
N GLU A 12 -2.88 10.88 -6.63
CA GLU A 12 -3.29 9.48 -6.38
C GLU A 12 -2.63 8.90 -5.13
N PRO A 13 -3.30 7.96 -4.44
CA PRO A 13 -2.71 7.27 -3.32
C PRO A 13 -1.35 6.64 -3.66
N THR A 14 -0.33 6.95 -2.87
CA THR A 14 1.06 6.55 -3.13
C THR A 14 1.61 5.70 -1.99
N VAL A 15 2.16 4.53 -2.33
CA VAL A 15 2.85 3.63 -1.40
C VAL A 15 4.29 4.09 -1.17
N VAL A 16 4.68 4.27 0.07
CA VAL A 16 6.02 4.76 0.46
C VAL A 16 6.56 4.03 1.69
N GLY A 17 7.87 4.13 1.92
CA GLY A 17 8.50 3.57 3.13
C GLY A 17 8.63 2.05 3.13
N ILE A 18 8.68 1.41 1.95
CA ILE A 18 8.89 -0.03 1.82
C ILE A 18 10.28 -0.39 2.33
N ASP A 19 10.34 -1.42 3.17
CA ASP A 19 11.56 -1.98 3.75
C ASP A 19 12.36 -2.78 2.70
N TYR A 20 13.09 -2.07 1.84
CA TYR A 20 14.00 -2.66 0.87
C TYR A 20 15.37 -2.94 1.51
N PRO A 21 16.01 -4.11 1.28
CA PRO A 21 15.69 -5.12 0.28
C PRO A 21 14.81 -6.27 0.80
N ALA A 22 14.28 -6.20 2.02
CA ALA A 22 13.48 -7.28 2.59
C ALA A 22 12.14 -7.49 1.84
N LEU A 23 11.55 -6.41 1.33
CA LEU A 23 10.31 -6.39 0.55
C LEU A 23 10.50 -5.69 -0.80
N THR A 24 9.69 -6.12 -1.77
CA THR A 24 9.54 -5.51 -3.09
C THR A 24 8.06 -5.24 -3.35
N VAL A 25 7.75 -4.10 -3.98
CA VAL A 25 6.39 -3.81 -4.44
C VAL A 25 6.16 -4.49 -5.78
N ARG A 26 5.28 -5.48 -5.81
CA ARG A 26 4.82 -6.17 -7.03
C ARG A 26 3.70 -5.40 -7.73
N GLN A 27 2.87 -4.69 -6.97
CA GLN A 27 1.75 -3.91 -7.48
C GLN A 27 1.45 -2.73 -6.57
N ALA A 28 1.19 -1.56 -7.15
CA ALA A 28 0.57 -0.41 -6.49
C ALA A 28 -0.32 0.27 -7.54
N PHE A 29 -1.60 -0.10 -7.54
CA PHE A 29 -2.55 0.30 -8.58
C PHE A 29 -3.79 0.93 -7.96
N TRP A 30 -4.07 2.17 -8.36
CA TRP A 30 -5.27 2.89 -7.95
C TRP A 30 -6.41 2.66 -8.95
N ASP A 31 -7.47 1.96 -8.50
CA ASP A 31 -8.73 1.82 -9.22
C ASP A 31 -9.62 3.03 -8.89
N ARG A 32 -9.57 4.03 -9.79
CA ARG A 32 -10.35 5.27 -9.66
C ARG A 32 -11.86 5.04 -9.63
N GLU A 33 -12.37 4.06 -10.37
CA GLU A 33 -13.81 3.81 -10.46
C GLU A 33 -14.35 3.23 -9.16
N ARG A 34 -13.56 2.39 -8.50
CA ARG A 34 -13.94 1.73 -7.24
C ARG A 34 -13.47 2.48 -5.99
N GLY A 35 -12.59 3.45 -6.15
CA GLY A 35 -11.94 4.15 -5.04
C GLY A 35 -11.08 3.19 -4.20
N VAL A 36 -10.34 2.28 -4.85
CA VAL A 36 -9.54 1.24 -4.16
C VAL A 36 -8.09 1.26 -4.63
N LEU A 37 -7.16 1.30 -3.67
CA LEU A 37 -5.74 1.06 -3.92
C LEU A 37 -5.45 -0.43 -3.71
N SER A 38 -4.99 -1.10 -4.76
CA SER A 38 -4.49 -2.48 -4.71
C SER A 38 -2.97 -2.48 -4.58
N VAL A 39 -2.47 -3.05 -3.49
CA VAL A 39 -1.04 -3.12 -3.18
C VAL A 39 -0.62 -4.58 -3.04
N GLY A 40 0.24 -5.04 -3.92
CA GLY A 40 0.89 -6.34 -3.81
C GLY A 40 2.34 -6.15 -3.39
N ILE A 41 2.74 -6.75 -2.28
CA ILE A 41 4.14 -6.86 -1.87
C ILE A 41 4.61 -8.31 -1.98
N CYS A 42 5.90 -8.50 -2.16
CA CYS A 42 6.54 -9.80 -2.11
C CYS A 42 7.90 -9.72 -1.43
N ARG A 43 8.37 -10.87 -0.96
CA ARG A 43 9.71 -11.00 -0.37
C ARG A 43 10.77 -10.57 -1.39
N GLY A 44 11.73 -9.79 -0.93
CA GLY A 44 12.91 -9.49 -1.71
C GLY A 44 13.80 -10.72 -1.91
N SER A 45 14.58 -10.73 -2.99
CA SER A 45 15.48 -11.83 -3.30
C SER A 45 16.53 -11.99 -2.19
N GLY A 46 16.61 -13.17 -1.58
CA GLY A 46 17.55 -13.45 -0.50
C GLY A 46 17.12 -12.94 0.88
N ALA A 47 15.87 -12.51 1.05
CA ALA A 47 15.35 -12.13 2.36
C ALA A 47 15.43 -13.32 3.34
N THR A 48 16.27 -13.22 4.37
CA THR A 48 16.37 -14.20 5.47
C THR A 48 15.43 -13.87 6.63
N VAL A 49 14.65 -12.79 6.50
CA VAL A 49 13.82 -12.17 7.53
C VAL A 49 12.33 -12.43 7.32
N VAL A 50 11.98 -13.48 6.58
CA VAL A 50 10.58 -13.85 6.29
C VAL A 50 9.79 -13.99 7.60
N GLY A 51 8.59 -13.42 7.62
CA GLY A 51 7.71 -13.41 8.79
C GLY A 51 8.08 -12.39 9.87
N LEU A 52 9.21 -11.67 9.76
CA LEU A 52 9.51 -10.59 10.69
C LEU A 52 8.57 -9.39 10.46
N PRO A 53 8.22 -8.63 11.52
CA PRO A 53 7.42 -7.43 11.39
C PRO A 53 8.06 -6.38 10.49
N THR A 54 7.24 -5.68 9.72
CA THR A 54 7.63 -4.57 8.86
C THR A 54 6.46 -3.61 8.69
N THR A 55 6.72 -2.43 8.12
CA THR A 55 5.69 -1.42 7.89
C THR A 55 5.86 -0.79 6.52
N PHE A 56 4.75 -0.27 5.99
CA PHE A 56 4.78 0.68 4.89
C PHE A 56 3.65 1.70 5.09
N ARG A 57 3.70 2.79 4.34
CA ARG A 57 2.72 3.87 4.41
C ARG A 57 2.02 4.05 3.08
N VAL A 58 0.77 4.49 3.15
CA VAL A 58 0.03 5.02 2.02
C VAL A 58 -0.26 6.47 2.28
N THR A 59 0.09 7.32 1.32
CA THR A 59 -0.02 8.78 1.40
C THR A 59 -0.93 9.30 0.30
N GLN A 60 -1.30 10.58 0.38
CA GLN A 60 -2.20 11.25 -0.58
C GLN A 60 -3.60 10.62 -0.60
N LEU A 61 -4.05 10.12 0.55
CA LEU A 61 -5.42 9.67 0.72
C LEU A 61 -6.33 10.89 0.95
N ALA A 62 -7.55 10.86 0.39
CA ALA A 62 -8.54 11.90 0.62
C ALA A 62 -9.06 11.92 2.07
N SER A 63 -8.94 10.79 2.76
CA SER A 63 -9.43 10.56 4.13
C SER A 63 -8.59 9.46 4.78
N THR A 64 -8.52 9.47 6.11
CA THR A 64 -7.90 8.41 6.91
C THR A 64 -8.91 7.42 7.49
N ASP A 65 -10.21 7.60 7.20
CA ASP A 65 -11.24 6.60 7.48
C ASP A 65 -11.20 5.54 6.38
N CYS A 66 -10.46 4.46 6.64
CA CYS A 66 -10.17 3.43 5.65
C CYS A 66 -10.62 2.04 6.10
N GLU A 67 -11.00 1.22 5.12
CA GLU A 67 -11.13 -0.22 5.23
C GLU A 67 -9.93 -0.84 4.54
N VAL A 68 -9.22 -1.74 5.24
CA VAL A 68 -8.09 -2.48 4.70
C VAL A 68 -8.44 -3.97 4.74
N THR A 69 -8.22 -4.66 3.62
CA THR A 69 -8.21 -6.12 3.59
C THR A 69 -6.83 -6.63 3.22
N LEU A 70 -6.48 -7.79 3.77
CA LEU A 70 -5.27 -8.56 3.45
C LEU A 70 -5.73 -9.92 2.93
N ASP A 71 -5.37 -10.23 1.69
CA ASP A 71 -5.69 -11.49 1.02
C ASP A 71 -7.19 -11.84 1.04
N GLY A 72 -8.03 -10.81 1.01
CA GLY A 72 -9.49 -10.92 1.02
C GLY A 72 -10.15 -10.83 2.39
N GLU A 73 -9.38 -10.91 3.47
CA GLU A 73 -9.88 -10.85 4.85
C GLU A 73 -9.72 -9.46 5.46
N ALA A 74 -10.61 -9.09 6.38
CA ALA A 74 -10.52 -7.80 7.08
C ALA A 74 -9.20 -7.71 7.86
N PHE A 75 -8.47 -6.60 7.66
CA PHE A 75 -7.15 -6.42 8.24
C PHE A 75 -7.12 -5.20 9.17
N PRO A 76 -7.13 -5.40 10.50
CA PRO A 76 -7.21 -4.30 11.46
C PRO A 76 -5.85 -3.69 11.84
N ASP A 77 -4.72 -4.32 11.47
CA ASP A 77 -3.39 -3.85 11.89
C ASP A 77 -2.83 -2.73 11.01
N TRP A 78 -3.52 -1.60 11.07
CA TRP A 78 -3.10 -0.35 10.46
C TRP A 78 -3.51 0.82 11.35
N SER A 79 -2.95 1.99 11.11
CA SER A 79 -3.31 3.20 11.85
C SER A 79 -3.33 4.40 10.92
N ALA A 80 -4.28 5.31 11.15
CA ALA A 80 -4.21 6.65 10.60
C ALA A 80 -2.95 7.37 11.09
N GLY A 81 -2.25 8.04 10.18
CA GLY A 81 -1.13 8.93 10.47
C GLY A 81 -1.58 10.39 10.40
N ASP A 82 -0.76 11.23 9.78
CA ASP A 82 -1.13 12.61 9.45
C ASP A 82 -2.29 12.66 8.43
N ALA A 83 -2.81 13.87 8.16
CA ALA A 83 -3.91 14.06 7.23
C ALA A 83 -3.61 13.44 5.85
N GLY A 84 -4.42 12.46 5.44
CA GLY A 84 -4.28 11.78 4.15
C GLY A 84 -3.23 10.66 4.15
N GLU A 85 -2.94 10.09 5.30
CA GLU A 85 -1.95 9.03 5.45
C GLU A 85 -2.42 7.90 6.37
N ILE A 86 -2.08 6.67 6.00
CA ILE A 86 -2.16 5.51 6.90
C ILE A 86 -0.84 4.75 6.90
N THR A 87 -0.55 4.08 8.03
CA THR A 87 0.54 3.13 8.18
C THR A 87 -0.02 1.72 8.27
N ILE A 88 0.45 0.83 7.41
CA ILE A 88 0.15 -0.61 7.44
C ILE A 88 1.28 -1.31 8.20
N ARG A 89 0.94 -2.09 9.23
CA ARG A 89 1.86 -3.00 9.92
C ARG A 89 1.61 -4.39 9.41
N THR A 90 2.67 -5.08 9.00
CA THR A 90 2.55 -6.43 8.43
C THR A 90 3.84 -7.20 8.66
N THR A 91 4.03 -8.30 7.96
CA THR A 91 5.25 -9.10 7.98
C THR A 91 5.93 -9.09 6.63
N VAL A 92 7.23 -9.41 6.63
CA VAL A 92 7.96 -9.67 5.39
C VAL A 92 7.47 -10.99 4.80
N ASP A 93 6.45 -10.92 3.95
CA ASP A 93 5.93 -12.04 3.17
C ASP A 93 5.23 -11.55 1.90
N ASP A 94 4.72 -12.49 1.12
CA ASP A 94 3.91 -12.21 -0.06
C ASP A 94 2.47 -11.90 0.39
N HIS A 95 2.06 -10.63 0.27
CA HIS A 95 0.77 -10.13 0.75
C HIS A 95 0.08 -9.30 -0.33
N HIS A 96 -1.25 -9.34 -0.38
CA HIS A 96 -2.04 -8.47 -1.23
C HIS A 96 -3.09 -7.68 -0.43
N PHE A 97 -2.91 -6.36 -0.40
CA PHE A 97 -3.79 -5.44 0.30
C PHE A 97 -4.77 -4.76 -0.66
N LEU A 98 -6.00 -4.58 -0.20
CA LEU A 98 -6.95 -3.63 -0.78
C LEU A 98 -7.27 -2.56 0.24
N ILE A 99 -7.11 -1.29 -0.15
CA ILE A 99 -7.29 -0.14 0.73
C ILE A 99 -8.37 0.75 0.11
N ARG A 100 -9.45 0.98 0.85
CA ARG A 100 -10.54 1.88 0.46
C ARG A 100 -10.76 2.90 1.56
N CYS A 101 -10.72 4.19 1.24
CA CYS A 101 -10.99 5.26 2.21
C CYS A 101 -12.26 6.03 1.83
N ARG A 102 -13.03 6.46 2.83
CA ARG A 102 -14.33 7.13 2.68
C ARG A 102 -14.28 8.60 3.04
#